data_AF-A0A4P9XNP7-F1
#
_entry.id   AF-A0A4P9XNP7-F1
#
_cell.length_a   1.000
_cell.length_b   1.000
_cell.length_c   1.000
_cell.angle_alpha   90.00
_cell.angle_beta   90.00
_cell.angle_gamma   90.00
#
_symmetry.space_group_name_H-M   'P 1'
#
loop_
_entity.id
_entity.type
_entity.pdbx_description
1 polymer ?
#
loop_
_entity_poly.entity_id
_entity_poly.type
_entity_poly.pdbx_seq_one_letter_code
_entity_poly.pdbx_strand_id
1 'polypeptide(L)'
;WVKTGRTEILYIRRTSNPRDPWSGQIAFPGGKREHGETDRQATERETREEVGLDLCSESFTFIGALDEREVTTRFGRRLILILCPYVYLQLAPQTPQATMSVGEVASL
;
A
#
# COMPACT_ATOMS: atom_id res chain seq x y z
N TRP A 1 -2.18 18.78 -19.65
CA TRP A 1 -1.16 17.72 -19.80
C TRP A 1 0.19 18.26 -19.38
N VAL A 2 0.80 17.67 -18.35
CA VAL A 2 2.13 18.09 -17.87
C VAL A 2 3.17 17.70 -18.92
N LYS A 3 3.92 18.66 -19.46
CA LYS A 3 4.89 18.40 -20.53
C LYS A 3 6.18 17.74 -20.04
N THR A 4 6.44 17.78 -18.74
CA THR A 4 7.71 17.36 -18.11
C THR A 4 7.47 16.84 -16.68
N GLY A 5 6.65 15.79 -16.53
CA GLY A 5 6.46 15.10 -15.25
C GLY A 5 7.21 13.76 -15.24
N ARG A 6 7.94 13.45 -14.17
CA ARG A 6 8.45 12.11 -13.92
C ARG A 6 7.42 11.36 -13.08
N THR A 7 6.97 10.21 -13.56
CA THR A 7 6.09 9.35 -12.77
C THR A 7 6.89 8.65 -11.70
N GLU A 8 6.38 8.68 -10.48
CA GLU A 8 6.96 8.04 -9.31
C GLU A 8 5.91 7.13 -8.68
N ILE A 9 6.37 6.09 -7.98
CA ILE A 9 5.54 5.14 -7.26
C ILE A 9 6.13 5.01 -5.86
N LEU A 10 5.28 5.12 -4.85
CA LEU A 10 5.67 4.90 -3.46
C LEU A 10 5.77 3.41 -3.16
N TYR A 11 6.90 3.02 -2.58
CA TYR A 11 7.09 1.70 -1.99
C TYR A 11 7.36 1.87 -0.49
N ILE A 12 7.20 0.79 0.26
CA ILE A 12 7.66 0.68 1.63
C ILE A 12 8.66 -0.46 1.73
N ARG A 13 9.59 -0.34 2.68
CA ARG A 13 10.37 -1.49 3.15
C ARG A 13 9.79 -1.96 4.48
N ARG A 14 9.34 -3.21 4.53
CA ARG A 14 8.80 -3.81 5.75
C ARG A 14 9.89 -3.97 6.81
N THR A 15 9.55 -3.76 8.07
CA THR A 15 10.46 -3.98 9.21
C THR A 15 10.90 -5.45 9.30
N SER A 16 12.08 -5.67 9.86
CA SER A 16 12.59 -7.02 10.12
C SER A 16 11.84 -7.68 11.27
N ASN A 17 11.07 -8.73 11.00
CA ASN A 17 10.35 -9.54 11.97
C ASN A 17 10.54 -11.03 11.62
N PRO A 18 11.25 -11.81 12.45
CA PRO A 18 11.52 -13.24 12.18
C PRO A 18 10.27 -14.12 12.03
N ARG A 19 9.10 -13.65 12.48
CA ARG A 19 7.83 -14.37 12.36
C ARG A 19 7.04 -13.98 11.11
N ASP A 20 7.50 -12.99 10.35
CA ASP A 20 6.90 -12.53 9.12
C ASP A 20 7.65 -13.13 7.90
N PRO A 21 7.02 -13.97 7.08
CA PRO A 21 7.67 -14.53 5.89
C PRO A 21 7.99 -13.46 4.81
N TRP A 22 7.41 -12.26 4.90
CA TRP A 22 7.68 -11.11 4.03
C TRP A 22 8.58 -10.06 4.67
N SER A 23 9.26 -10.42 5.75
CA SER A 23 10.14 -9.52 6.48
C SER A 23 11.23 -8.91 5.60
N GLY A 24 11.42 -7.59 5.72
CA GLY A 24 12.46 -6.85 5.00
C GLY A 24 12.18 -6.62 3.50
N GLN A 25 11.05 -7.12 2.97
CA GLN A 25 10.69 -6.99 1.57
C GLN A 25 10.24 -5.58 1.22
N ILE A 26 10.41 -5.23 -0.06
CA ILE A 26 9.77 -4.08 -0.68
C ILE A 26 8.32 -4.44 -0.98
N ALA A 27 7.40 -3.57 -0.57
CA ALA A 27 5.97 -3.73 -0.76
C ALA A 27 5.31 -2.39 -1.12
N PHE A 28 4.03 -2.44 -1.47
CA PHE A 28 3.17 -1.25 -1.44
C PHE A 28 2.62 -1.07 -0.02
N PRO A 29 2.28 0.17 0.38
CA PRO A 29 1.47 0.39 1.58
C PRO A 29 0.18 -0.41 1.51
N GLY A 30 -0.22 -0.99 2.63
CA GLY A 30 -1.45 -1.78 2.71
C GLY A 30 -1.36 -2.92 3.71
N GLY A 31 -2.50 -3.52 4.00
CA GLY A 31 -2.57 -4.56 5.00
C GLY A 31 -3.86 -5.36 4.94
N LYS A 32 -4.21 -5.97 6.07
CA LYS A 32 -5.30 -6.95 6.12
C LYS A 32 -6.62 -6.23 6.30
N ARG A 33 -7.59 -6.58 5.47
CA ARG A 33 -8.97 -6.13 5.64
C ARG A 33 -9.56 -6.56 6.99
N GLU A 34 -10.14 -5.60 7.70
CA GLU A 34 -10.89 -5.77 8.94
C GLU A 34 -12.36 -6.12 8.68
N HIS A 35 -13.07 -6.52 9.75
CA HIS A 35 -14.48 -6.85 9.65
C HIS A 35 -15.32 -5.58 9.42
N GLY A 36 -16.16 -5.59 8.38
CA GLY A 36 -17.09 -4.50 8.09
C GLY A 36 -16.55 -3.43 7.14
N GLU A 37 -15.27 -3.49 6.75
CA GLU A 37 -14.71 -2.61 5.71
C GLU A 37 -14.62 -3.31 4.34
N THR A 38 -14.55 -2.53 3.27
CA THR A 38 -14.23 -2.98 1.90
C THR A 38 -12.71 -3.05 1.69
N ASP A 39 -12.22 -3.78 0.68
CA ASP A 39 -10.76 -3.90 0.45
C ASP A 39 -10.12 -2.53 0.10
N ARG A 40 -10.90 -1.62 -0.50
CA ARG A 40 -10.47 -0.24 -0.73
C ARG A 40 -10.33 0.55 0.57
N GLN A 41 -11.32 0.45 1.47
CA GLN A 41 -11.25 1.10 2.79
C GLN A 41 -10.07 0.59 3.61
N ALA A 42 -9.79 -0.72 3.54
CA ALA A 42 -8.60 -1.30 4.16
C ALA A 42 -7.32 -0.65 3.61
N THR A 43 -7.22 -0.49 2.28
CA THR A 43 -6.06 0.17 1.65
C THR A 43 -5.91 1.63 2.12
N GLU A 44 -7.00 2.39 2.19
CA GLU A 44 -6.99 3.78 2.64
C GLU A 44 -6.56 3.91 4.11
N ARG A 45 -7.09 3.05 4.99
CA ARG A 45 -6.73 2.99 6.42
C ARG A 45 -5.26 2.61 6.61
N GLU A 46 -4.83 1.50 6.02
CA GLU A 46 -3.47 0.96 6.17
C GLU A 46 -2.43 1.92 5.60
N THR A 47 -2.69 2.56 4.46
CA THR A 47 -1.78 3.59 3.91
C THR A 47 -1.63 4.76 4.89
N ARG A 48 -2.73 5.18 5.53
CA ARG A 48 -2.70 6.25 6.53
C ARG A 48 -1.92 5.84 7.78
N GLU A 49 -2.09 4.61 8.24
CA GLU A 49 -1.40 4.05 9.41
C GLU A 49 0.10 3.86 9.16
N GLU A 50 0.46 3.22 8.05
CA GLU A 50 1.86 2.85 7.73
C GLU A 50 2.71 4.04 7.29
N VAL A 51 2.15 4.93 6.45
CA VAL A 51 2.92 6.00 5.78
C VAL A 51 2.36 7.41 6.00
N GLY A 52 1.29 7.57 6.79
CA GLY A 52 0.73 8.89 7.14
C GLY A 52 0.00 9.60 6.00
N LEU A 53 -0.11 8.99 4.83
CA LEU A 53 -0.76 9.59 3.67
C LEU A 53 -2.27 9.36 3.70
N ASP A 54 -3.03 10.44 3.71
CA ASP A 54 -4.48 10.41 3.67
C ASP A 54 -4.97 10.39 2.22
N LEU A 55 -5.23 9.18 1.69
CA LEU A 55 -5.72 8.96 0.33
C LEU A 55 -7.13 9.51 0.07
N CYS A 56 -7.86 9.87 1.13
CA CYS A 56 -9.19 10.50 1.05
C CYS A 56 -9.12 12.03 1.01
N SER A 57 -7.92 12.62 1.15
CA SER A 57 -7.72 14.07 1.03
C SER A 57 -7.78 14.54 -0.43
N GLU A 58 -7.97 15.84 -0.63
CA GLU A 58 -7.97 16.47 -1.96
C GLU A 58 -6.62 16.34 -2.71
N SER A 59 -5.56 15.92 -2.02
CA SER A 59 -4.25 15.70 -2.62
C SER A 59 -4.18 14.44 -3.48
N PHE A 60 -5.16 13.54 -3.35
CA PHE A 60 -5.18 12.26 -4.07
C PHE A 60 -6.53 12.05 -4.76
N THR A 61 -6.50 11.27 -5.84
CA THR A 61 -7.72 10.79 -6.49
C THR A 61 -7.61 9.31 -6.78
N PHE A 62 -8.67 8.57 -6.49
CA PHE A 62 -8.77 7.17 -6.83
C PHE A 62 -8.93 7.02 -8.35
N ILE A 63 -8.04 6.25 -8.99
CA ILE A 63 -8.06 6.06 -10.44
C ILE A 63 -8.51 4.66 -10.87
N GLY A 64 -8.52 3.68 -9.96
CA GLY A 64 -9.05 2.35 -10.25
C GLY A 64 -8.47 1.24 -9.40
N ALA A 65 -9.12 0.08 -9.45
CA ALA A 65 -8.62 -1.19 -8.93
C ALA A 65 -7.93 -1.96 -10.06
N LEU A 66 -6.85 -2.67 -9.74
CA LEU A 66 -6.21 -3.63 -10.63
C LEU A 66 -6.73 -5.05 -10.38
N ASP A 67 -6.37 -5.98 -11.26
CA ASP A 67 -6.74 -7.38 -11.12
C ASP A 67 -6.28 -7.96 -9.77
N GLU A 68 -7.21 -8.64 -9.10
CA GLU A 68 -6.93 -9.39 -7.89
C GLU A 68 -5.93 -10.52 -8.17
N ARG A 69 -5.07 -10.80 -7.19
CA ARG A 69 -4.07 -11.87 -7.31
C ARG A 69 -4.13 -12.83 -6.15
N GLU A 70 -4.27 -14.11 -6.46
CA GLU A 70 -4.09 -15.18 -5.50
C GLU A 70 -2.62 -15.31 -5.11
N VAL A 71 -2.33 -15.25 -3.81
CA VAL A 71 -1.01 -15.53 -3.26
C VAL A 71 -1.07 -16.87 -2.56
N THR A 72 -0.36 -17.86 -3.10
CA THR A 72 -0.31 -19.22 -2.55
C THR A 72 1.02 -19.51 -1.86
N THR A 73 1.04 -20.53 -1.02
CA THR A 73 2.31 -21.08 -0.47
C THR A 73 3.27 -21.53 -1.57
N ARG A 74 4.58 -21.61 -1.27
CA ARG A 74 5.67 -21.97 -2.20
C ARG A 74 5.44 -23.23 -3.05
N PHE A 75 4.55 -24.13 -2.63
CA PHE A 75 4.23 -25.37 -3.34
C PHE A 75 2.80 -25.38 -3.95
N GLY A 76 2.12 -24.23 -4.02
CA GLY A 76 0.84 -24.04 -4.71
C GLY A 76 -0.38 -24.69 -4.05
N ARG A 77 -0.23 -25.35 -2.89
CA ARG A 77 -1.30 -26.19 -2.30
C ARG A 77 -2.30 -25.44 -1.43
N ARG A 78 -2.00 -24.20 -1.04
CA ARG A 78 -2.82 -23.44 -0.09
C ARG A 78 -2.80 -21.96 -0.44
N LEU A 79 -3.99 -21.40 -0.66
CA LEU A 79 -4.23 -19.96 -0.74
C LEU A 79 -3.88 -19.32 0.62
N ILE A 80 -3.02 -18.31 0.59
CA ILE A 80 -2.63 -17.52 1.77
C ILE A 80 -3.51 -16.28 1.86
N LEU A 81 -3.61 -15.52 0.77
CA LEU A 81 -4.41 -14.30 0.67
C LEU A 81 -4.78 -14.00 -0.79
N ILE A 82 -5.78 -13.14 -0.96
CA ILE A 82 -6.07 -12.45 -2.21
C ILE A 82 -5.51 -11.04 -2.06
N LEU A 83 -4.66 -10.62 -2.99
CA LEU A 83 -4.11 -9.28 -3.07
C LEU A 83 -5.04 -8.44 -3.96
N CYS A 84 -5.60 -7.37 -3.42
CA CYS A 84 -6.50 -6.45 -4.13
C CYS A 84 -5.80 -5.08 -4.29
N PRO A 85 -5.15 -4.78 -5.42
CA PRO A 85 -4.41 -3.53 -5.56
C PRO A 85 -5.32 -2.36 -5.98
N TYR A 86 -5.19 -1.23 -5.30
CA TYR A 86 -5.88 0.02 -5.64
C TYR A 86 -4.87 1.10 -6.00
N VAL A 87 -5.18 1.89 -7.03
CA VAL A 87 -4.29 2.94 -7.53
C VAL A 87 -4.88 4.31 -7.24
N TYR A 88 -4.05 5.17 -6.66
CA TYR A 88 -4.34 6.57 -6.41
C TYR A 88 -3.31 7.44 -7.12
N LEU A 89 -3.78 8.55 -7.69
CA LEU A 89 -2.93 9.56 -8.30
C LEU A 89 -2.82 10.76 -7.36
N GLN A 90 -1.60 11.18 -7.07
CA GLN A 90 -1.36 12.45 -6.39
C GLN A 90 -1.64 13.61 -7.36
N LEU A 91 -2.53 14.50 -6.95
CA LEU A 91 -2.88 15.73 -7.66
C LEU A 91 -2.07 16.93 -7.15
N ALA A 92 -1.56 16.84 -5.92
CA ALA A 92 -0.74 17.88 -5.33
C ALA A 92 0.65 17.95 -6.00
N PRO A 93 1.18 19.17 -6.25
CA PRO A 93 2.49 19.34 -6.89
C PRO A 93 3.66 18.93 -5.98
N GLN A 94 3.42 18.79 -4.67
CA GLN A 94 4.36 18.23 -3.71
C GLN A 94 3.68 17.11 -2.94
N THR A 95 4.42 16.04 -2.67
CA THR A 95 3.93 14.94 -1.83
C THR A 95 3.68 15.44 -0.42
N PRO A 96 2.48 15.23 0.15
CA PRO A 96 2.22 15.52 1.55
C PRO A 96 3.26 14.83 2.45
N GLN A 97 3.51 15.39 3.63
CA GLN A 97 4.52 14.85 4.54
C GLN A 97 4.17 13.41 4.95
N ALA A 98 4.92 12.45 4.44
CA ALA A 98 4.79 11.05 4.81
C ALA A 98 5.47 10.79 6.16
N THR A 99 4.86 9.93 6.98
CA THR A 99 5.37 9.52 8.29
C THR A 99 5.38 8.01 8.38
N MET A 100 6.46 7.41 8.87
CA MET A 100 6.54 5.95 8.97
C MET A 100 6.00 5.44 10.31
N SER A 101 5.15 4.40 10.26
CA SER A 101 4.76 3.62 11.44
C SER A 101 5.97 2.87 12.00
N VAL A 102 6.38 3.23 13.22
CA VAL A 102 7.53 2.63 13.90
C VAL A 102 7.21 1.18 14.26
N GLY A 103 7.95 0.24 13.65
CA GLY A 103 7.81 -1.21 13.89
C GLY A 103 7.22 -1.97 12.70
N GLU A 104 6.60 -1.27 11.74
CA GLU A 104 6.00 -1.86 10.54
C GLU A 104 6.75 -1.44 9.28
N VAL A 105 7.15 -0.16 9.20
CA VAL A 105 7.90 0.40 8.07
C VAL A 105 9.32 0.78 8.49
N ALA A 106 10.31 0.22 7.79
CA ALA A 106 11.73 0.51 8.00
C ALA A 106 12.23 1.71 7.18
N SER A 107 11.65 1.94 5.99
CA SER A 107 11.93 3.08 5.12
C SER A 107 10.81 3.27 4.08
N LEU A 108 10.66 4.50 3.58
CA LEU A 108 9.89 4.86 2.38
C LEU A 108 10.80 4.95 1.15
#